data_AF-A0A7Y0ME27-F1
#
_entry.id   AF-A0A7Y0ME27-F1
#
_cell.length_a   1.000
_cell.length_b   1.000
_cell.length_c   1.000
_cell.angle_alpha   90.00
_cell.angle_beta   90.00
_cell.angle_gamma   90.00
#
_symmetry.space_group_name_H-M   'P 1'
#
loop_
_entity.id
_entity.type
_entity.pdbx_description
1 polymer ?
#
loop_
_entity_poly.entity_id
_entity_poly.type
_entity_poly.pdbx_seq_one_letter_code
_entity_poly.pdbx_strand_id
1 'polypeptide(L)'
;MTLRIEADGRAATGAPAVVRLDPRERILTAAYALFSRRGIRDVGVDELIRESGVAKATFYRHFPSKDDLALAFLERRDHVWTTGYVVAEAMRRADTAEQRLLAVFDVFDEWFQREDFEACSFVNVLLEMGAGHPLGQACVDYLGRIRNQLRRWGDEAGLADTEAFANSWHLLMKGAIILAAEGDRQAASRARTMAGWLLEAHRPRPEAAG
;
A
#
# COMPACT_ATOMS: atom_id res chain seq x y z
N MET A 1 13.65 -21.58 -30.63
CA MET A 1 12.77 -22.48 -31.39
C MET A 1 11.62 -21.64 -31.93
N THR A 2 11.74 -21.25 -33.19
CA THR A 2 10.87 -20.31 -33.91
C THR A 2 9.62 -21.04 -34.38
N LEU A 3 8.43 -20.51 -34.10
CA LEU A 3 7.20 -20.95 -34.77
C LEU A 3 6.63 -19.77 -35.57
N ARG A 4 6.70 -19.94 -36.90
CA ARG A 4 6.00 -19.18 -37.92
C ARG A 4 4.52 -19.61 -37.94
N ILE A 5 3.62 -18.63 -38.06
CA ILE A 5 2.24 -18.86 -38.54
C ILE A 5 1.98 -17.81 -39.65
N GLU A 6 1.87 -18.28 -40.88
CA GLU A 6 1.15 -17.68 -42.00
C GLU A 6 -0.09 -18.60 -42.21
N ALA A 7 -1.28 -18.22 -42.62
CA ALA A 7 -1.91 -16.99 -43.09
C ALA A 7 -3.45 -17.18 -42.93
N ASP A 8 -4.25 -16.11 -42.92
CA ASP A 8 -5.16 -15.81 -44.05
C ASP A 8 -5.92 -14.49 -43.80
N GLY A 9 -6.14 -13.75 -44.88
CA GLY A 9 -6.59 -12.36 -44.88
C GLY A 9 -8.09 -12.21 -44.71
N ARG A 10 -8.47 -11.41 -43.71
CA ARG A 10 -9.57 -10.45 -43.83
C ARG A 10 -9.23 -9.20 -43.04
N ALA A 11 -9.05 -8.10 -43.75
CA ALA A 11 -8.74 -6.80 -43.19
C ALA A 11 -9.83 -6.36 -42.21
N ALA A 12 -9.48 -6.29 -40.93
CA ALA A 12 -10.17 -5.49 -39.92
C ALA A 12 -9.17 -4.44 -39.42
N THR A 13 -9.06 -3.33 -40.16
CA THR A 13 -8.38 -2.12 -39.69
C THR A 13 -9.22 -1.47 -38.58
N GLY A 14 -9.09 -2.01 -37.37
CA GLY A 14 -9.44 -1.32 -36.14
C GLY A 14 -8.15 -1.02 -35.40
N ALA A 15 -7.69 0.23 -35.42
CA ALA A 15 -6.71 0.68 -34.43
C ALA A 15 -7.28 0.34 -33.03
N PRO A 16 -6.47 -0.16 -32.07
CA PRO A 16 -6.98 -0.45 -30.75
C PRO A 16 -7.62 0.82 -30.20
N ALA A 17 -8.91 0.76 -29.87
CA ALA A 17 -9.62 1.87 -29.27
C ALA A 17 -8.86 2.22 -27.99
N VAL A 18 -8.17 3.37 -27.98
CA VAL A 18 -7.54 3.90 -26.78
C VAL A 18 -8.66 4.09 -25.78
N VAL A 19 -8.74 3.21 -24.78
CA VAL A 19 -9.75 3.29 -23.72
C VAL A 19 -9.54 4.62 -23.03
N ARG A 20 -10.38 5.61 -23.36
CA ARG A 20 -10.35 6.91 -22.69
C ARG A 20 -10.89 6.66 -21.29
N LEU A 21 -10.00 6.74 -20.29
CA LEU A 21 -10.38 6.67 -18.89
C LEU A 21 -11.50 7.68 -18.60
N ASP A 22 -12.45 7.26 -17.76
CA ASP A 22 -13.52 8.11 -17.24
C ASP A 22 -12.92 9.38 -16.59
N PRO A 23 -13.57 10.56 -16.69
CA PRO A 23 -13.07 11.79 -16.07
C PRO A 23 -12.72 11.66 -14.59
N ARG A 24 -13.50 10.91 -13.79
CA ARG A 24 -13.19 10.66 -12.38
C ARG A 24 -11.87 9.91 -12.23
N GLU A 25 -11.65 8.88 -13.04
CA GLU A 25 -10.43 8.08 -13.01
C GLU A 25 -9.20 8.86 -13.46
N ARG A 26 -9.34 9.77 -14.43
CA ARG A 26 -8.26 10.68 -14.84
C ARG A 26 -7.86 11.61 -13.70
N ILE A 27 -8.84 12.18 -12.99
CA ILE A 27 -8.58 13.02 -11.82
C ILE A 27 -7.87 12.23 -10.73
N LEU A 28 -8.37 11.04 -10.40
CA LEU A 28 -7.79 10.20 -9.36
C LEU A 28 -6.38 9.70 -9.72
N THR A 29 -6.12 9.41 -11.00
CA THR A 29 -4.78 9.02 -11.48
C THR A 29 -3.79 10.18 -11.34
N ALA A 30 -4.18 11.39 -11.75
CA ALA A 30 -3.35 12.58 -11.58
C ALA A 30 -3.09 12.87 -10.10
N ALA A 31 -4.11 12.76 -9.26
CA ALA A 31 -3.99 12.91 -7.80
C ALA A 31 -3.02 11.89 -7.21
N TYR A 32 -3.12 10.62 -7.61
CA TYR A 32 -2.23 9.56 -7.12
C TYR A 32 -0.77 9.86 -7.44
N ALA A 33 -0.46 10.28 -8.66
CA ALA A 33 0.90 10.61 -9.07
C ALA A 33 1.46 11.85 -8.33
N LEU A 34 0.66 12.90 -8.19
CA LEU A 34 1.09 14.15 -7.56
C LEU A 34 1.19 14.03 -6.04
N PHE A 35 0.14 13.53 -5.38
CA PHE A 35 0.09 13.43 -3.92
C PHE A 35 1.12 12.44 -3.37
N SER A 36 1.40 11.33 -4.05
CA SER A 36 2.39 10.36 -3.56
C SER A 36 3.81 10.93 -3.55
N ARG A 37 4.12 11.87 -4.45
CA ARG A 37 5.45 12.49 -4.59
C ARG A 37 5.64 13.77 -3.79
N ARG A 38 4.60 14.59 -3.70
CA ARG A 38 4.69 15.96 -3.16
C ARG A 38 3.85 16.20 -1.91
N GLY A 39 3.04 15.24 -1.48
CA GLY A 39 2.08 15.45 -0.37
C GLY A 39 0.83 16.22 -0.81
N ILE A 40 -0.10 16.40 0.12
CA ILE A 40 -1.43 16.95 -0.18
C ILE A 40 -1.40 18.48 -0.24
N ARG A 41 -0.66 19.15 0.64
CA ARG A 41 -0.61 20.61 0.77
C ARG A 41 0.07 21.26 -0.42
N ASP A 42 1.19 20.70 -0.86
CA ASP A 42 2.01 21.26 -1.94
C ASP A 42 1.37 21.14 -3.33
N VAL A 43 0.32 20.34 -3.47
CA VAL A 43 -0.40 20.13 -4.72
C VAL A 43 -1.66 21.00 -4.77
N GLY A 44 -1.74 21.86 -5.78
CA GLY A 44 -2.87 22.76 -6.02
C GLY A 44 -3.98 22.13 -6.85
N VAL A 45 -5.22 22.61 -6.69
CA VAL A 45 -6.37 22.13 -7.47
C VAL A 45 -6.22 22.44 -8.96
N ASP A 46 -5.71 23.61 -9.32
CA ASP A 46 -5.52 23.98 -10.73
C ASP A 46 -4.48 23.09 -11.42
N GLU A 47 -3.46 22.65 -10.69
CA GLU A 47 -2.49 21.66 -11.16
C GLU A 47 -3.14 20.29 -11.39
N LEU A 48 -3.96 19.82 -10.45
CA LEU A 48 -4.72 18.57 -10.60
C LEU A 48 -5.66 18.60 -11.81
N ILE A 49 -6.33 19.74 -12.04
CA ILE A 49 -7.20 19.95 -13.21
C ILE A 49 -6.36 19.89 -14.50
N ARG A 50 -5.21 20.57 -14.53
CA ARG A 50 -4.32 20.61 -15.69
C ARG A 50 -3.78 19.21 -16.03
N GLU A 51 -3.26 18.48 -15.04
CA GLU A 51 -2.68 17.14 -15.23
C GLU A 51 -3.75 16.09 -15.58
N SER A 52 -4.94 16.18 -14.97
CA SER A 52 -6.04 15.27 -15.32
C SER A 52 -6.64 15.58 -16.68
N GLY A 53 -6.46 16.80 -17.20
CA GLY A 53 -6.97 17.27 -18.49
C GLY A 53 -8.50 17.32 -18.57
N VAL A 54 -9.16 17.52 -17.42
CA VAL A 54 -10.62 17.71 -17.33
C VAL A 54 -10.95 19.20 -17.21
N ALA A 55 -12.20 19.58 -17.52
CA ALA A 55 -12.66 20.94 -17.23
C ALA A 55 -12.85 21.15 -15.72
N LYS A 56 -12.65 22.39 -15.24
CA LYS A 56 -12.85 22.77 -13.82
C LYS A 56 -14.22 22.36 -13.27
N ALA A 57 -15.29 22.63 -14.04
CA ALA A 57 -16.65 22.22 -13.65
C ALA A 57 -16.80 20.70 -13.53
N THR A 58 -16.11 19.93 -14.39
CA THR A 58 -16.08 18.47 -14.31
C THR A 58 -15.31 18.00 -13.07
N PHE A 59 -14.19 18.63 -12.72
CA PHE A 59 -13.45 18.33 -11.50
C PHE A 59 -14.33 18.44 -10.26
N TYR A 60 -14.94 19.62 -10.04
CA TYR A 60 -15.77 19.87 -8.86
C TYR A 60 -17.07 19.07 -8.82
N ARG A 61 -17.56 18.59 -9.97
CA ARG A 61 -18.69 17.65 -10.02
C ARG A 61 -18.33 16.28 -9.45
N HIS A 62 -17.08 15.82 -9.63
CA HIS A 62 -16.63 14.52 -9.12
C HIS A 62 -16.02 14.62 -7.72
N PHE A 63 -15.32 15.72 -7.42
CA PHE A 63 -14.65 15.96 -6.15
C PHE A 63 -14.92 17.40 -5.68
N PRO A 64 -15.89 17.59 -4.76
CA PRO A 64 -16.29 18.92 -4.30
C PRO A 64 -15.15 19.73 -3.65
N SER A 65 -14.19 19.04 -3.04
CA SER A 65 -12.99 19.65 -2.46
C SER A 65 -11.71 18.85 -2.77
N LYS A 66 -10.54 19.46 -2.49
CA LYS A 66 -9.26 18.75 -2.54
C LYS A 66 -9.20 17.61 -1.51
N ASP A 67 -9.85 17.80 -0.36
CA ASP A 67 -9.89 16.81 0.71
C ASP A 67 -10.71 15.58 0.29
N ASP A 68 -11.83 15.78 -0.42
CA ASP A 68 -12.62 14.66 -0.98
C ASP A 68 -11.79 13.82 -1.96
N LEU A 69 -10.99 14.49 -2.79
CA LEU A 69 -10.07 13.82 -3.71
C LEU A 69 -8.92 13.12 -2.95
N ALA A 70 -8.39 13.75 -1.89
CA ALA A 70 -7.36 13.16 -1.06
C ALA A 70 -7.87 11.90 -0.32
N LEU A 71 -9.12 11.90 0.17
CA LEU A 71 -9.75 10.71 0.74
C LEU A 71 -9.86 9.58 -0.28
N ALA A 72 -10.34 9.88 -1.50
CA ALA A 72 -10.42 8.88 -2.56
C ALA A 72 -9.03 8.35 -2.99
N PHE A 73 -8.01 9.21 -2.95
CA PHE A 73 -6.62 8.81 -3.14
C PHE A 73 -6.15 7.83 -2.06
N LEU A 74 -6.37 8.14 -0.78
CA LEU A 74 -6.00 7.28 0.35
C LEU A 74 -6.71 5.92 0.27
N GLU A 75 -7.98 5.91 -0.10
CA GLU A 75 -8.76 4.69 -0.32
C GLU A 75 -8.17 3.83 -1.45
N ARG A 76 -7.88 4.44 -2.61
CA ARG A 76 -7.21 3.74 -3.72
C ARG A 76 -5.84 3.22 -3.32
N ARG A 77 -5.07 3.98 -2.55
CA ARG A 77 -3.75 3.57 -2.05
C ARG A 77 -3.85 2.32 -1.18
N ASP A 78 -4.86 2.25 -0.31
CA ASP A 78 -5.07 1.08 0.55
C ASP A 78 -5.45 -0.17 -0.26
N HIS A 79 -6.35 -0.01 -1.23
CA HIS A 79 -6.79 -1.12 -2.09
C HIS A 79 -5.68 -1.64 -2.98
N VAL A 80 -4.94 -0.75 -3.64
CA VAL A 80 -3.89 -1.16 -4.59
C VAL A 80 -2.69 -1.75 -3.86
N TRP A 81 -2.27 -1.12 -2.76
CA TRP A 81 -1.00 -1.46 -2.12
C TRP A 81 -1.14 -2.37 -0.91
N THR A 82 -1.88 -1.93 0.11
CA THR A 82 -2.00 -2.70 1.34
C THR A 82 -2.68 -4.03 1.07
N THR A 83 -3.90 -3.98 0.54
CA THR A 83 -4.74 -5.17 0.37
C THR A 83 -4.37 -5.91 -0.91
N GLY A 84 -4.31 -5.18 -2.04
CA GLY A 84 -4.14 -5.75 -3.36
C GLY A 84 -2.71 -6.21 -3.69
N TYR A 85 -1.70 -5.76 -2.94
CA TYR A 85 -0.33 -6.17 -3.16
C TYR A 85 0.29 -6.82 -1.93
N VAL A 86 0.52 -6.10 -0.83
CA VAL A 86 1.25 -6.63 0.34
C VAL A 86 0.55 -7.85 0.95
N VAL A 87 -0.73 -7.72 1.27
CA VAL A 87 -1.51 -8.82 1.88
C VAL A 87 -1.71 -9.95 0.87
N ALA A 88 -2.11 -9.63 -0.36
CA ALA A 88 -2.34 -10.62 -1.40
C ALA A 88 -1.08 -11.44 -1.73
N GLU A 89 0.08 -10.79 -1.88
CA GLU A 89 1.34 -11.47 -2.16
C GLU A 89 1.83 -12.29 -0.97
N ALA A 90 1.70 -11.79 0.26
CA ALA A 90 2.01 -12.56 1.45
C ALA A 90 1.16 -13.85 1.51
N MET A 91 -0.15 -13.75 1.24
CA MET A 91 -1.04 -14.92 1.16
C MET A 91 -0.69 -15.87 0.02
N ARG A 92 -0.27 -15.35 -1.14
CA ARG A 92 0.11 -16.17 -2.30
C ARG A 92 1.41 -16.96 -2.05
N ARG A 93 2.33 -16.40 -1.27
CA ARG A 93 3.66 -16.98 -1.01
C ARG A 93 3.68 -17.99 0.14
N ALA A 94 2.62 -18.06 0.93
CA ALA A 94 2.64 -18.77 2.21
C ALA A 94 1.29 -19.42 2.57
N ASP A 95 1.37 -20.67 3.01
CA ASP A 95 0.21 -21.47 3.37
C ASP A 95 -0.23 -21.25 4.82
N THR A 96 0.71 -20.99 5.72
CA THR A 96 0.43 -20.74 7.15
C THR A 96 0.44 -19.26 7.50
N ALA A 97 -0.31 -18.88 8.55
CA ALA A 97 -0.37 -17.50 9.00
C ALA A 97 1.00 -16.97 9.48
N GLU A 98 1.80 -17.81 10.15
CA GLU A 98 3.18 -17.47 10.54
C GLU A 98 4.07 -17.17 9.32
N GLN A 99 3.98 -18.00 8.28
CA GLN A 99 4.72 -17.78 7.04
C GLN A 99 4.24 -16.52 6.30
N ARG A 100 2.93 -16.23 6.31
CA ARG A 100 2.36 -15.00 5.70
C ARG A 100 2.89 -13.75 6.39
N LEU A 101 2.96 -13.76 7.72
CA LEU A 101 3.57 -12.68 8.50
C LEU A 101 4.99 -12.43 7.99
N LEU A 102 5.87 -13.43 7.99
CA LEU A 102 7.24 -13.28 7.50
C LEU A 102 7.32 -12.86 6.02
N ALA A 103 6.43 -13.37 5.17
CA ALA A 103 6.37 -13.05 3.75
C ALA A 103 6.10 -11.55 3.48
N VAL A 104 5.49 -10.81 4.42
CA VAL A 104 5.37 -9.35 4.32
C VAL A 104 6.73 -8.69 4.13
N PHE A 105 7.76 -9.15 4.83
CA PHE A 105 9.09 -8.59 4.69
C PHE A 105 9.78 -9.02 3.40
N ASP A 106 9.46 -10.20 2.86
CA ASP A 106 9.95 -10.62 1.54
C ASP A 106 9.33 -9.73 0.44
N VAL A 107 8.05 -9.38 0.56
CA VAL A 107 7.38 -8.42 -0.32
C VAL A 107 7.97 -7.01 -0.17
N PHE A 108 8.31 -6.60 1.05
CA PHE A 108 8.98 -5.32 1.29
C PHE A 108 10.38 -5.28 0.69
N ASP A 109 11.15 -6.37 0.79
CA ASP A 109 12.49 -6.44 0.21
C ASP A 109 12.45 -6.22 -1.30
N GLU A 110 11.56 -6.91 -2.01
CA GLU A 110 11.34 -6.70 -3.44
C GLU A 110 10.89 -5.28 -3.76
N TRP A 111 9.98 -4.71 -2.95
CA TRP A 111 9.51 -3.35 -3.14
C TRP A 111 10.63 -2.32 -2.97
N PHE A 112 11.48 -2.48 -1.95
CA PHE A 112 12.57 -1.55 -1.65
C PHE A 112 13.67 -1.54 -2.72
N GLN A 113 13.77 -2.59 -3.55
CA GLN A 113 14.71 -2.63 -4.67
C GLN A 113 14.22 -1.90 -5.92
N ARG A 114 12.94 -1.49 -5.96
CA ARG A 114 12.38 -0.85 -7.16
C ARG A 114 12.82 0.61 -7.25
N GLU A 115 13.08 1.07 -8.47
CA GLU A 115 13.44 2.47 -8.75
C GLU A 115 12.28 3.44 -8.46
N ASP A 116 11.03 2.95 -8.50
CA ASP A 116 9.81 3.70 -8.19
C ASP A 116 9.37 3.57 -6.73
N PHE A 117 10.28 3.17 -5.83
CA PHE A 117 9.98 3.11 -4.40
C PHE A 117 9.61 4.51 -3.87
N GLU A 118 8.34 4.66 -3.48
CA GLU A 118 7.82 5.86 -2.82
C GLU A 118 7.37 5.48 -1.40
N ALA A 119 7.97 6.11 -0.39
CA ALA A 119 7.69 5.82 1.02
C ALA A 119 6.20 5.97 1.39
N CYS A 120 5.78 5.30 2.47
CA CYS A 120 4.37 5.09 2.83
C CYS A 120 3.52 6.38 2.89
N SER A 121 2.56 6.50 1.96
CA SER A 121 1.69 7.66 1.80
C SER A 121 0.84 7.97 3.04
N PHE A 122 0.40 6.97 3.80
CA PHE A 122 -0.45 7.21 4.98
C PHE A 122 0.27 7.91 6.13
N VAL A 123 1.52 7.54 6.39
CA VAL A 123 2.31 8.16 7.48
C VAL A 123 2.65 9.60 7.10
N ASN A 124 3.04 9.84 5.85
CA ASN A 124 3.33 11.18 5.36
C ASN A 124 2.11 12.10 5.46
N VAL A 125 0.94 11.64 4.98
CA VAL A 125 -0.30 12.42 5.07
C VAL A 125 -0.72 12.65 6.53
N LEU A 126 -0.52 11.67 7.42
CA LEU A 126 -0.79 11.84 8.85
C LEU A 126 0.12 12.90 9.49
N LEU A 127 1.41 12.88 9.20
CA LEU A 127 2.37 13.87 9.70
C LEU A 127 2.10 15.26 9.13
N GLU A 128 1.71 15.32 7.86
CA GLU A 128 1.33 16.55 7.19
C GLU A 128 0.07 17.14 7.82
N MET A 129 -1.04 16.40 7.82
CA MET A 129 -2.36 16.93 8.18
C MET A 129 -2.62 16.96 9.70
N GLY A 130 -1.96 16.10 10.46
CA GLY A 130 -2.19 15.91 11.89
C GLY A 130 -3.40 15.02 12.20
N ALA A 131 -3.36 14.32 13.34
CA ALA A 131 -4.37 13.33 13.71
C ALA A 131 -5.77 13.92 14.00
N GLY A 132 -5.89 15.23 14.19
CA GLY A 132 -7.18 15.90 14.37
C GLY A 132 -7.89 16.27 13.06
N HIS A 133 -7.18 16.23 11.93
CA HIS A 133 -7.74 16.53 10.62
C HIS A 133 -8.47 15.30 10.03
N PRO A 134 -9.57 15.46 9.26
CA PRO A 134 -10.27 14.33 8.63
C PRO A 134 -9.36 13.39 7.83
N LEU A 135 -8.44 13.94 7.01
CA LEU A 135 -7.43 13.14 6.30
C LEU A 135 -6.48 12.40 7.25
N GLY A 136 -6.09 13.01 8.38
CA GLY A 136 -5.25 12.36 9.38
C GLY A 136 -6.00 11.23 10.09
N GLN A 137 -7.28 11.43 10.43
CA GLN A 137 -8.14 10.38 10.99
C GLN A 137 -8.29 9.21 10.04
N ALA A 138 -8.52 9.48 8.75
CA ALA A 138 -8.55 8.43 7.73
C ALA A 138 -7.23 7.64 7.72
N CYS A 139 -6.07 8.31 7.74
CA CYS A 139 -4.77 7.63 7.84
C CYS A 139 -4.62 6.78 9.12
N VAL A 140 -5.12 7.25 10.28
CA VAL A 140 -5.13 6.45 11.52
C VAL A 140 -5.97 5.18 11.34
N ASP A 141 -7.13 5.28 10.69
CA ASP A 141 -8.01 4.14 10.42
C ASP A 141 -7.36 3.14 9.47
N TYR A 142 -6.77 3.60 8.35
CA TYR A 142 -6.03 2.73 7.41
C TYR A 142 -4.89 1.99 8.11
N LEU A 143 -4.08 2.69 8.91
CA LEU A 143 -3.02 2.08 9.71
C LEU A 143 -3.57 1.09 10.75
N GLY A 144 -4.77 1.35 11.28
CA GLY A 144 -5.51 0.43 12.15
C GLY A 144 -5.93 -0.85 11.43
N ARG A 145 -6.38 -0.76 10.18
CA ARG A 145 -6.73 -1.95 9.36
C ARG A 145 -5.53 -2.85 9.12
N ILE A 146 -4.35 -2.27 8.86
CA ILE A 146 -3.10 -3.03 8.75
C ILE A 146 -2.82 -3.79 10.05
N ARG A 147 -2.87 -3.11 11.21
CA ARG A 147 -2.68 -3.77 12.52
C ARG A 147 -3.68 -4.89 12.74
N ASN A 148 -4.94 -4.69 12.39
CA ASN A 148 -5.98 -5.70 12.54
C ASN A 148 -5.71 -6.94 11.67
N GLN A 149 -5.17 -6.75 10.46
CA GLN A 149 -4.79 -7.88 9.61
C GLN A 149 -3.61 -8.68 10.21
N LEU A 150 -2.60 -7.98 10.72
CA LEU A 150 -1.46 -8.61 11.41
C LEU A 150 -1.91 -9.38 12.65
N ARG A 151 -2.81 -8.79 13.44
CA ARG A 151 -3.41 -9.43 14.61
C ARG A 151 -4.15 -10.71 14.23
N ARG A 152 -4.94 -10.69 13.16
CA ARG A 152 -5.65 -11.88 12.65
C ARG A 152 -4.69 -13.01 12.29
N TRP A 153 -3.61 -12.71 11.57
CA TRP A 153 -2.60 -13.74 11.28
C TRP A 153 -1.87 -14.21 12.55
N GLY A 154 -1.65 -13.33 13.53
CA GLY A 154 -1.13 -13.73 14.84
C GLY A 154 -2.07 -14.68 15.58
N ASP A 155 -3.38 -14.39 15.58
CA ASP A 155 -4.42 -15.24 16.18
C ASP A 155 -4.44 -16.62 15.47
N GLU A 156 -4.44 -16.64 14.13
CA GLU A 156 -4.40 -17.87 13.32
C GLU A 156 -3.10 -18.69 13.53
N ALA A 157 -1.99 -18.03 13.83
CA ALA A 157 -0.71 -18.67 14.16
C ALA A 157 -0.66 -19.16 15.62
N GLY A 158 -1.69 -18.91 16.42
CA GLY A 158 -1.76 -19.31 17.82
C GLY A 158 -0.80 -18.53 18.72
N LEU A 159 -0.48 -17.28 18.38
CA LEU A 159 0.36 -16.42 19.21
C LEU A 159 -0.41 -15.90 20.43
N ALA A 160 0.31 -15.66 21.52
CA ALA A 160 -0.20 -14.96 22.69
C ALA A 160 -0.11 -13.44 22.50
N ASP A 161 -0.96 -12.69 23.22
CA ASP A 161 -0.99 -11.21 23.23
C ASP A 161 -0.88 -10.58 21.83
N THR A 162 -1.80 -10.98 20.95
CA THR A 162 -1.74 -10.62 19.52
C THR A 162 -1.92 -9.13 19.27
N GLU A 163 -2.49 -8.39 20.22
CA GLU A 163 -2.55 -6.93 20.17
C GLU A 163 -1.15 -6.30 20.36
N ALA A 164 -0.41 -6.69 21.41
CA ALA A 164 0.96 -6.21 21.61
C ALA A 164 1.89 -6.66 20.47
N PHE A 165 1.72 -7.90 20.00
CA PHE A 165 2.41 -8.43 18.83
C PHE A 165 2.17 -7.56 17.60
N ALA A 166 0.91 -7.30 17.23
CA ALA A 166 0.58 -6.54 16.03
C ALA A 166 1.09 -5.09 16.07
N ASN A 167 1.11 -4.47 17.25
CA ASN A 167 1.70 -3.14 17.45
C ASN A 167 3.21 -3.16 17.21
N SER A 168 3.93 -4.11 17.82
CA SER A 168 5.38 -4.28 17.67
C SER A 168 5.77 -4.65 16.24
N TRP A 169 4.97 -5.50 15.59
CA TRP A 169 5.16 -5.89 14.20
C TRP A 169 5.01 -4.70 13.25
N HIS A 170 3.97 -3.90 13.44
CA HIS A 170 3.75 -2.71 12.62
C HIS A 170 4.83 -1.65 12.85
N LEU A 171 5.41 -1.57 14.05
CA LEU A 171 6.59 -0.74 14.31
C LEU A 171 7.79 -1.20 13.46
N LEU A 172 8.08 -2.50 13.41
CA LEU A 172 9.14 -3.05 12.55
C LEU A 172 8.88 -2.76 11.06
N MET A 173 7.65 -2.95 10.59
CA MET A 173 7.28 -2.62 9.22
C MET A 173 7.55 -1.14 8.89
N LYS A 174 7.10 -0.22 9.77
CA LYS A 174 7.31 1.22 9.56
C LYS A 174 8.79 1.59 9.58
N GLY A 175 9.54 1.06 10.55
CA GLY A 175 10.98 1.28 10.65
C GLY A 175 11.72 0.80 9.40
N ALA A 176 11.36 -0.37 8.87
CA ALA A 176 11.94 -0.89 7.64
C ALA A 176 11.69 0.03 6.44
N ILE A 177 10.48 0.56 6.29
CA ILE A 177 10.12 1.51 5.22
C ILE A 177 10.92 2.80 5.32
N ILE A 178 11.09 3.34 6.55
CA ILE A 178 11.87 4.57 6.77
C ILE A 178 13.35 4.34 6.46
N LEU A 179 13.95 3.26 6.97
CA LEU A 179 15.35 2.93 6.66
C LEU A 179 15.58 2.70 5.16
N ALA A 180 14.63 2.06 4.47
CA ALA A 180 14.70 1.92 3.03
C ALA A 180 14.66 3.27 2.31
N ALA A 181 13.85 4.23 2.80
CA ALA A 181 13.81 5.60 2.27
C ALA A 181 15.11 6.38 2.54
N GLU A 182 15.85 6.04 3.61
CA GLU A 182 17.21 6.55 3.87
C GLU A 182 18.27 5.92 2.94
N GLY A 183 17.89 4.92 2.12
CA GLY A 183 18.76 4.22 1.17
C GLY A 183 19.21 2.84 1.64
N ASP A 184 18.73 2.37 2.79
CA ASP A 184 19.09 1.05 3.30
C ASP A 184 18.28 -0.08 2.64
N ARG A 185 18.85 -0.60 1.56
CA ARG A 185 18.29 -1.71 0.79
C ARG A 185 18.17 -3.04 1.54
N GLN A 186 18.76 -3.17 2.73
CA GLN A 186 18.70 -4.39 3.55
C GLN A 186 17.73 -4.26 4.73
N ALA A 187 17.00 -3.13 4.82
CA ALA A 187 16.08 -2.86 5.93
C ALA A 187 15.01 -3.96 6.10
N ALA A 188 14.44 -4.46 5.00
CA ALA A 188 13.45 -5.52 5.03
C ALA A 188 14.04 -6.84 5.57
N SER A 189 15.21 -7.24 5.09
CA SER A 189 15.91 -8.45 5.55
C SER A 189 16.18 -8.42 7.06
N ARG A 190 16.70 -7.31 7.59
CA ARG A 190 16.93 -7.18 9.04
C ARG A 190 15.62 -7.15 9.84
N ALA A 191 14.60 -6.47 9.32
CA ALA A 191 13.27 -6.48 9.94
C ALA A 191 12.66 -7.89 9.98
N ARG A 192 12.85 -8.69 8.93
CA ARG A 192 12.45 -10.09 8.88
C ARG A 192 13.13 -10.94 9.95
N THR A 193 14.43 -10.75 10.17
CA THR A 193 15.15 -11.43 11.26
C THR A 193 14.57 -11.06 12.63
N MET A 194 14.39 -9.76 12.91
CA MET A 194 13.79 -9.29 14.16
C MET A 194 12.36 -9.79 14.35
N ALA A 195 11.60 -9.89 13.25
CA ALA A 195 10.26 -10.42 13.25
C ALA A 195 10.21 -11.91 13.63
N GLY A 196 11.21 -12.70 13.24
CA GLY A 196 11.37 -14.08 13.71
C GLY A 196 11.52 -14.17 15.23
N TRP A 197 12.31 -13.26 15.84
CA TRP A 197 12.42 -13.19 17.31
C TRP A 197 11.11 -12.75 17.96
N LEU A 198 10.39 -11.83 17.33
CA LEU A 198 9.09 -11.36 17.84
C LEU A 198 8.04 -12.47 17.82
N LEU A 199 8.01 -13.31 16.78
CA LEU A 199 7.16 -14.51 16.72
C LEU A 199 7.48 -15.45 17.89
N GLU A 200 8.76 -15.76 18.08
CA GLU A 200 9.20 -16.67 19.16
C GLU A 200 8.80 -16.13 20.54
N ALA A 201 9.00 -14.83 20.77
CA ALA A 201 8.64 -14.19 22.04
C ALA A 201 7.14 -14.23 22.36
N HIS A 202 6.27 -14.34 21.34
CA HIS A 202 4.82 -14.43 21.49
C HIS A 202 4.29 -15.86 21.33
N ARG A 203 5.14 -16.88 21.22
CA ARG A 203 4.67 -18.27 21.30
C ARG A 203 4.07 -18.54 22.69
N PRO A 204 2.96 -19.28 22.79
CA PRO A 204 2.45 -19.73 24.08
C PRO A 204 3.53 -20.51 24.80
N ARG A 205 3.83 -20.16 26.05
CA ARG A 205 4.72 -21.00 26.86
C ARG A 205 4.01 -22.32 27.14
N PRO A 206 4.70 -23.47 27.04
CA PRO A 206 4.12 -24.71 27.53
C PRO A 206 3.74 -24.51 28.99
N GLU A 207 2.49 -24.83 29.34
CA GLU A 207 2.08 -24.89 30.74
C GLU A 207 3.08 -25.79 31.46
N ALA A 208 3.73 -25.27 32.50
CA ALA A 208 4.62 -26.08 33.31
C ALA A 208 3.80 -27.24 33.86
N ALA A 209 4.07 -28.46 33.38
CA ALA A 209 3.45 -29.67 33.89
C ALA A 209 3.71 -29.72 35.40
N GLY A 210 2.65 -29.49 36.17
CA GLY A 210 2.65 -29.60 37.63
C GLY A 210 2.69 -31.04 38.09
#